data_AF-A0A1F8XXW2-F1
#
_entry.id   AF-A0A1F8XXW2-F1
#
_cell.length_a   1.000
_cell.length_b   1.000
_cell.length_c   1.000
_cell.angle_alpha   90.00
_cell.angle_beta   90.00
_cell.angle_gamma   90.00
#
_symmetry.space_group_name_H-M   'P 1'
#
loop_
_entity.id
_entity.type
_entity.pdbx_description
1 polymer ?
#
loop_
_entity_poly.entity_id
_entity_poly.type
_entity_poly.pdbx_seq_one_letter_code
_entity_poly.pdbx_strand_id
1 'polypeptide(L)'
;MDVLAHGLWGGVAFYPHGAKRFAAGLALGMAPDLLSFGLFHVSHPGWLSLRLAGQISGPPPLSILPEFVFHAYNLTHSLVVWAALFALIWALRKRPPWVFLAWSLHIVCDIPTHNSAYFPTPYLWPFPTPLVEGILWATPWFMITNYSALLAAYLGVVLLARKLNLGRTEGGFSG
;
A
#
# COMPACT_ATOMS: atom_id res chain seq x y z
N MET A 1 2.93 4.77 -8.65
CA MET A 1 2.57 4.19 -7.36
C MET A 1 3.37 4.85 -6.26
N ASP A 2 2.73 5.26 -5.17
CA ASP A 2 3.39 5.89 -4.01
C ASP A 2 3.34 4.94 -2.80
N VAL A 3 4.36 4.08 -2.69
CA VAL A 3 4.50 3.08 -1.63
C VAL A 3 4.31 3.70 -0.24
N LEU A 4 4.85 4.90 -0.03
CA LEU A 4 4.79 5.56 1.28
C LEU A 4 3.36 5.98 1.61
N ALA A 5 2.62 6.54 0.64
CA ALA A 5 1.23 6.92 0.84
C ALA A 5 0.37 5.72 1.27
N HIS A 6 0.55 4.53 0.66
CA HIS A 6 -0.19 3.33 1.07
C HIS A 6 0.16 2.89 2.48
N GLY A 7 1.44 2.93 2.84
CA GLY A 7 1.88 2.70 4.21
C GLY A 7 1.25 3.68 5.20
N LEU A 8 1.20 4.96 4.87
CA LEU A 8 0.61 5.99 5.74
C LEU A 8 -0.91 5.81 5.90
N TRP A 9 -1.64 5.49 4.83
CA TRP A 9 -3.07 5.18 4.89
C TRP A 9 -3.34 3.91 5.71
N GLY A 10 -2.54 2.86 5.51
CA GLY A 10 -2.62 1.64 6.32
C GLY A 10 -2.29 1.89 7.80
N GLY A 11 -1.25 2.67 8.08
CA GLY A 11 -0.84 3.03 9.43
C GLY A 11 -1.92 3.83 10.16
N VAL A 12 -2.39 4.93 9.57
CA VAL A 12 -3.38 5.81 10.22
C VAL A 12 -4.70 5.09 10.51
N ALA A 13 -5.12 4.17 9.64
CA ALA A 13 -6.32 3.35 9.85
C ALA A 13 -6.23 2.49 11.13
N PHE A 14 -5.02 2.09 11.53
CA PHE A 14 -4.78 1.26 12.71
C PHE A 14 -4.16 2.00 13.90
N TYR A 15 -3.94 3.32 13.78
CA TYR A 15 -3.38 4.14 14.84
C TYR A 15 -4.15 4.04 16.19
N PRO A 16 -5.50 4.07 16.22
CA PRO A 16 -6.26 3.97 17.48
C PRO A 16 -6.05 2.65 18.24
N HIS A 17 -5.47 1.65 17.59
CA HIS A 17 -5.27 0.33 18.17
C HIS A 17 -3.83 0.08 18.67
N GLY A 18 -3.04 1.14 18.83
CA GLY A 18 -1.71 1.12 19.44
C GLY A 18 -0.57 0.92 18.45
N ALA A 19 0.66 1.19 18.92
CA ALA A 19 1.86 1.30 18.07
C ALA A 19 2.16 0.03 17.25
N LYS A 20 1.92 -1.16 17.81
CA LYS A 20 2.14 -2.43 17.12
C LYS A 20 1.19 -2.60 15.91
N ARG A 21 -0.08 -2.25 16.05
CA ARG A 21 -1.07 -2.38 14.97
C ARG A 21 -0.91 -1.28 13.93
N PHE A 22 -0.54 -0.08 14.35
CA PHE A 22 -0.10 0.98 13.44
C PHE A 22 1.09 0.53 12.58
N ALA A 23 2.16 0.04 13.20
CA ALA A 23 3.35 -0.40 12.47
C ALA A 23 3.03 -1.55 11.51
N ALA A 24 2.19 -2.50 11.95
CA ALA A 24 1.72 -3.58 11.08
C ALA A 24 0.85 -3.07 9.93
N GLY A 25 -0.05 -2.12 10.17
CA GLY A 25 -0.87 -1.48 9.13
C GLY A 25 -0.01 -0.73 8.12
N LEU A 26 1.04 -0.05 8.57
CA LEU A 26 2.01 0.63 7.70
C LEU A 26 2.75 -0.38 6.83
N ALA A 27 3.32 -1.42 7.42
CA ALA A 27 4.03 -2.45 6.69
C ALA A 27 3.12 -3.18 5.67
N LEU A 28 1.89 -3.53 6.07
CA LEU A 28 0.94 -4.23 5.19
C LEU A 28 0.34 -3.33 4.12
N GLY A 29 0.22 -2.03 4.38
CA GLY A 29 -0.10 -1.03 3.36
C GLY A 29 0.99 -0.94 2.31
N MET A 30 2.28 -0.99 2.68
CA MET A 30 3.38 -0.95 1.71
C MET A 30 3.66 -2.29 1.01
N ALA A 31 3.20 -3.41 1.61
CA ALA A 31 3.61 -4.75 1.21
C ALA A 31 3.35 -5.09 -0.27
N PRO A 32 2.21 -4.74 -0.90
CA PRO A 32 1.96 -5.15 -2.27
C PRO A 32 2.97 -4.62 -3.28
N ASP A 33 3.41 -3.37 -3.10
CA ASP A 33 4.44 -2.73 -3.90
C ASP A 33 5.83 -3.26 -3.60
N LEU A 34 6.16 -3.44 -2.31
CA LEU A 34 7.47 -3.93 -1.90
C LEU A 34 7.72 -5.35 -2.39
N LEU A 35 6.70 -6.20 -2.35
CA LEU A 35 6.76 -7.58 -2.82
C LEU A 35 6.79 -7.69 -4.35
N SER A 36 6.47 -6.63 -5.09
CA SER A 36 6.55 -6.60 -6.56
C SER A 36 7.74 -5.76 -7.03
N PHE A 37 7.64 -4.43 -6.95
CA PHE A 37 8.65 -3.49 -7.41
C PHE A 37 9.83 -3.33 -6.45
N GLY A 38 9.64 -3.53 -5.14
CA GLY A 38 10.74 -3.50 -4.18
C GLY A 38 11.79 -4.57 -4.50
N LEU A 39 11.36 -5.78 -4.83
CA LEU A 39 12.24 -6.86 -5.29
C LEU A 39 12.97 -6.54 -6.60
N PHE A 40 12.33 -5.80 -7.51
CA PHE A 40 13.00 -5.28 -8.71
C PHE A 40 14.17 -4.35 -8.35
N HIS A 41 14.00 -3.45 -7.37
CA HIS A 41 15.07 -2.52 -6.96
C HIS A 41 16.21 -3.24 -6.24
N VAL A 42 15.93 -4.32 -5.52
CA VAL A 42 16.97 -5.17 -4.91
C VAL A 42 17.78 -5.92 -5.97
N SER A 43 17.11 -6.43 -7.02
CA SER A 43 17.79 -7.13 -8.12
C SER A 43 18.50 -6.18 -9.11
N HIS A 44 18.13 -4.90 -9.14
CA HIS A 44 18.67 -3.88 -10.04
C HIS A 44 19.16 -2.63 -9.26
N PRO A 45 20.15 -2.77 -8.37
CA PRO A 45 20.55 -1.70 -7.45
C PRO A 45 21.06 -0.43 -8.16
N GLY A 46 21.63 -0.57 -9.37
CA GLY A 46 22.07 0.57 -10.18
C GLY A 46 20.94 1.51 -10.59
N TRP A 47 19.69 1.04 -10.62
CA TRP A 47 18.52 1.84 -10.98
C TRP A 47 18.33 3.03 -10.04
N LEU A 48 18.57 2.82 -8.73
CA LEU A 48 18.47 3.89 -7.75
C LEU A 48 19.55 4.95 -7.98
N SER A 49 20.79 4.54 -8.25
CA SER A 49 21.90 5.45 -8.53
C SER A 49 21.65 6.30 -9.79
N LEU A 50 21.17 5.68 -10.87
CA LEU A 50 20.81 6.40 -12.10
C LEU A 50 19.71 7.45 -11.85
N ARG A 51 18.71 7.11 -11.02
CA ARG A 51 17.63 8.04 -10.67
C ARG A 51 18.14 9.22 -9.84
N LEU A 52 18.96 8.94 -8.83
CA LEU A 52 19.56 9.98 -7.97
C LEU A 52 20.50 10.89 -8.77
N ALA A 53 21.18 10.36 -9.78
CA ALA A 53 22.00 11.13 -10.72
C ALA A 53 21.18 11.93 -11.75
N GLY A 54 19.84 11.83 -11.73
CA GLY A 54 18.95 12.50 -12.70
C GLY A 54 19.01 11.92 -14.12
N GLN A 55 19.64 10.75 -14.30
CA GLN A 55 19.84 10.12 -15.61
C GLN A 55 18.61 9.35 -16.10
N ILE A 56 17.72 8.97 -15.17
CA ILE A 56 16.44 8.35 -15.48
C ILE A 56 15.31 9.06 -14.73
N SER A 57 14.15 9.15 -15.37
CA SER A 57 12.93 9.73 -14.79
C SER A 57 11.73 8.84 -15.10
N GLY A 58 10.64 9.00 -14.33
CA GLY A 58 9.45 8.18 -14.49
C GLY A 58 9.63 6.71 -14.09
N PRO A 59 8.63 5.86 -14.36
CA PRO A 59 8.70 4.42 -14.08
C PRO A 59 9.64 3.68 -15.07
N PRO A 60 10.23 2.53 -14.68
CA PRO A 60 11.00 1.69 -15.60
C PRO A 60 10.15 1.22 -16.79
N PRO A 61 10.70 1.15 -18.02
CA PRO A 61 9.98 0.55 -19.14
C PRO A 61 9.55 -0.89 -18.86
N LEU A 62 8.36 -1.29 -19.33
CA LEU A 62 7.86 -2.66 -19.12
C LEU A 62 8.80 -3.73 -19.70
N SER A 63 9.52 -3.41 -20.78
CA SER A 63 10.44 -4.32 -21.46
C SER A 63 11.68 -4.70 -20.64
N ILE A 64 12.04 -3.91 -19.63
CA ILE A 64 13.20 -4.19 -18.77
C ILE A 64 12.80 -4.86 -17.45
N LEU A 65 11.50 -4.98 -17.18
CA LEU A 65 11.02 -5.59 -15.95
C LEU A 65 11.10 -7.11 -16.06
N PRO A 66 11.73 -7.78 -15.07
CA PRO A 66 11.72 -9.24 -15.01
C PRO A 66 10.30 -9.79 -14.90
N GLU A 67 10.07 -10.97 -15.47
CA GLU A 67 8.76 -11.63 -15.47
C GLU A 67 8.17 -11.81 -14.06
N PHE A 68 9.02 -12.08 -13.06
CA PHE A 68 8.57 -12.24 -11.67
C PHE A 68 7.84 -11.01 -11.14
N VAL A 69 8.14 -9.79 -11.62
CA VAL A 69 7.49 -8.55 -11.18
C VAL A 69 6.01 -8.58 -11.56
N PHE A 70 5.70 -9.06 -12.76
CA PHE A 70 4.31 -9.17 -13.25
C PHE A 70 3.55 -10.24 -12.48
N HIS A 71 4.16 -11.40 -12.24
CA HIS A 71 3.56 -12.46 -11.41
C HIS A 71 3.32 -12.00 -9.98
N ALA A 72 4.32 -11.36 -9.37
CA ALA A 72 4.19 -10.79 -8.04
C ALA A 72 3.09 -9.74 -7.99
N TYR A 73 3.03 -8.83 -8.96
CA TYR A 73 1.99 -7.80 -9.03
C TYR A 73 0.59 -8.41 -9.12
N ASN A 74 0.38 -9.42 -9.98
CA ASN A 74 -0.89 -10.15 -10.08
C ASN A 74 -1.34 -10.77 -8.76
N LEU A 75 -0.40 -11.37 -8.02
CA LEU A 75 -0.69 -11.98 -6.73
C LEU A 75 -0.95 -10.95 -5.64
N THR A 76 -0.15 -9.88 -5.60
CA THR A 76 -0.20 -8.89 -4.51
C THR A 76 -1.31 -7.87 -4.67
N HIS A 77 -1.77 -7.61 -5.90
CA HIS A 77 -2.80 -6.62 -6.21
C HIS A 77 -4.17 -7.24 -6.53
N SER A 78 -4.40 -8.49 -6.13
CA SER A 78 -5.68 -9.19 -6.29
C SER A 78 -6.47 -9.25 -4.98
N LEU A 79 -7.73 -8.78 -5.00
CA LEU A 79 -8.65 -8.94 -3.88
C LEU A 79 -9.06 -10.40 -3.67
N VAL A 80 -9.01 -11.22 -4.72
CA VAL A 80 -9.28 -12.66 -4.64
C VAL A 80 -8.17 -13.36 -3.86
N VAL A 81 -6.91 -13.08 -4.21
CA VAL A 81 -5.74 -13.61 -3.50
C VAL A 81 -5.72 -13.10 -2.07
N TRP A 82 -5.95 -11.80 -1.86
CA TRP A 82 -6.09 -11.21 -0.52
C TRP A 82 -7.17 -11.92 0.30
N ALA A 83 -8.36 -12.16 -0.25
CA ALA A 83 -9.46 -12.81 0.45
C ALA A 83 -9.12 -14.26 0.83
N ALA A 84 -8.45 -15.00 -0.06
CA ALA A 84 -7.98 -16.34 0.22
C ALA A 84 -6.95 -16.36 1.37
N LEU A 85 -5.98 -15.44 1.36
CA LEU A 85 -5.00 -15.29 2.44
C LEU A 85 -5.64 -14.86 3.76
N PHE A 86 -6.57 -13.91 3.72
CA PHE A 86 -7.31 -13.46 4.90
C PHE A 86 -8.06 -14.65 5.54
N ALA A 87 -8.79 -15.42 4.72
CA ALA A 87 -9.54 -16.60 5.17
C ALA A 87 -8.61 -17.68 5.74
N LEU A 88 -7.48 -17.96 5.08
CA LEU A 88 -6.49 -18.92 5.55
C LEU A 88 -5.91 -18.51 6.91
N ILE A 89 -5.45 -17.26 7.03
CA ILE A 89 -4.89 -16.74 8.28
C ILE A 89 -5.96 -16.77 9.39
N TRP A 90 -7.20 -16.39 9.09
CA TRP A 90 -8.30 -16.49 10.05
C TRP A 90 -8.51 -17.95 10.49
N ALA A 91 -8.61 -18.89 9.55
CA ALA A 91 -8.84 -20.30 9.87
C ALA A 91 -7.72 -20.91 10.75
N LEU A 92 -6.47 -20.51 10.51
CA LEU A 92 -5.30 -20.96 11.29
C LEU A 92 -5.23 -20.28 12.67
N ARG A 93 -5.53 -18.98 12.76
CA ARG A 93 -5.44 -18.20 14.00
C ARG A 93 -6.69 -18.29 14.87
N LYS A 94 -7.79 -18.83 14.33
CA LYS A 94 -9.13 -18.84 14.94
C LYS A 94 -9.66 -17.45 15.31
N ARG A 95 -9.08 -16.40 14.71
CA ARG A 95 -9.49 -15.01 14.85
C ARG A 95 -9.18 -14.22 13.58
N PRO A 96 -10.06 -13.28 13.18
CA PRO A 96 -9.87 -12.50 11.97
C PRO A 96 -8.61 -11.61 12.07
N PRO A 97 -7.73 -11.60 11.05
CA PRO A 97 -6.53 -10.77 11.04
C PRO A 97 -6.86 -9.34 10.59
N TRP A 98 -7.62 -8.58 11.39
CA TRP A 98 -8.13 -7.26 11.01
C TRP A 98 -7.10 -6.29 10.41
N VAL A 99 -5.87 -6.32 10.92
CA VAL A 99 -4.76 -5.48 10.41
C VAL A 99 -4.42 -5.76 8.93
N PHE A 100 -4.76 -6.94 8.41
CA PHE A 100 -4.62 -7.31 7.01
C PHE A 100 -5.58 -6.55 6.07
N LEU A 101 -6.56 -5.83 6.62
CA LEU A 101 -7.37 -4.88 5.85
C LEU A 101 -6.53 -3.68 5.33
N ALA A 102 -5.35 -3.41 5.90
CA ALA A 102 -4.44 -2.41 5.31
C ALA A 102 -4.00 -2.81 3.90
N TRP A 103 -3.84 -4.11 3.64
CA TRP A 103 -3.50 -4.63 2.30
C TRP A 103 -4.69 -4.46 1.34
N SER A 104 -5.92 -4.78 1.75
CA SER A 104 -7.06 -4.55 0.86
C SER A 104 -7.31 -3.06 0.61
N LEU A 105 -7.06 -2.19 1.60
CA LEU A 105 -7.11 -0.75 1.42
C LEU A 105 -6.14 -0.28 0.33
N HIS A 106 -4.91 -0.80 0.33
CA HIS A 106 -3.95 -0.57 -0.75
C HIS A 106 -4.55 -0.89 -2.13
N ILE A 107 -5.06 -2.12 -2.29
CA ILE A 107 -5.61 -2.57 -3.59
C ILE A 107 -6.79 -1.70 -4.02
N VAL A 108 -7.69 -1.35 -3.09
CA VAL A 108 -8.84 -0.50 -3.38
C VAL A 108 -8.42 0.92 -3.78
N CYS A 109 -7.37 1.47 -3.16
CA CYS A 109 -6.81 2.75 -3.55
C CYS A 109 -6.23 2.71 -4.97
N ASP A 110 -5.68 1.58 -5.40
CA ASP A 110 -5.04 1.44 -6.71
C ASP A 110 -6.00 1.40 -7.88
N ILE A 111 -7.19 0.81 -7.68
CA ILE A 111 -8.20 0.67 -8.75
C ILE A 111 -8.45 2.02 -9.47
N PRO A 112 -8.70 3.15 -8.77
CA PRO A 112 -8.86 4.45 -9.43
C PRO A 112 -7.56 5.24 -9.64
N THR A 113 -6.38 4.74 -9.23
CA THR A 113 -5.11 5.50 -9.23
C THR A 113 -3.98 4.85 -10.06
N HIS A 114 -4.33 3.83 -10.83
CA HIS A 114 -3.49 3.26 -11.88
C HIS A 114 -4.10 3.55 -13.25
N ASN A 115 -3.27 3.96 -14.21
CA ASN A 115 -3.72 4.08 -15.59
C ASN A 115 -3.74 2.70 -16.26
N SER A 116 -4.49 2.56 -17.36
CA SER A 116 -4.57 1.27 -18.06
C SER A 116 -3.27 0.87 -18.77
N ALA A 117 -2.35 1.82 -18.98
CA ALA A 117 -1.13 1.62 -19.75
C ALA A 117 0.06 1.07 -18.95
N TYR A 118 0.09 1.23 -17.63
CA TYR A 118 1.23 0.84 -16.81
C TYR A 118 0.78 0.18 -15.51
N PHE A 119 0.77 -1.16 -15.50
CA PHE A 119 0.30 -1.98 -14.39
C PHE A 119 -1.09 -1.58 -13.90
N PRO A 120 -2.16 -1.78 -14.71
CA PRO A 120 -3.51 -1.63 -14.20
C PRO A 120 -3.78 -2.67 -13.10
N THR A 121 -4.49 -2.28 -12.05
CA THR A 121 -4.71 -3.12 -10.87
C THR A 121 -5.51 -4.39 -11.22
N PRO A 122 -4.94 -5.59 -11.09
CA PRO A 122 -5.58 -6.84 -11.44
C PRO A 122 -6.45 -7.35 -10.28
N TYR A 123 -7.37 -6.52 -9.79
CA TYR A 123 -8.08 -6.73 -8.53
C TYR A 123 -8.95 -7.99 -8.48
N LEU A 124 -9.28 -8.62 -9.62
CA LEU A 124 -9.99 -9.90 -9.70
C LEU A 124 -9.12 -11.09 -10.11
N TRP A 125 -7.81 -10.91 -10.32
CA TRP A 125 -6.93 -11.99 -10.79
C TRP A 125 -7.03 -13.24 -9.89
N PRO A 126 -7.11 -14.46 -10.45
CA PRO A 126 -6.88 -14.84 -11.85
C PRO A 126 -8.10 -14.72 -12.77
N PHE A 127 -9.21 -14.15 -12.30
CA PHE A 127 -10.38 -13.92 -13.12
C PHE A 127 -10.23 -12.67 -14.02
N PRO A 128 -11.00 -12.57 -15.12
CA PRO A 128 -11.04 -11.37 -15.94
C PRO A 128 -11.32 -10.12 -15.09
N THR A 129 -10.46 -9.11 -15.22
CA THR A 129 -10.55 -7.85 -14.47
C THR A 129 -10.91 -6.71 -15.41
N PRO A 130 -12.04 -6.02 -15.21
CA PRO A 130 -12.32 -4.76 -15.91
C PRO A 130 -11.24 -3.72 -15.60
N LEU A 131 -10.60 -3.17 -16.62
CA LEU A 131 -9.59 -2.14 -16.43
C LEU A 131 -10.26 -0.79 -16.18
N VAL A 132 -9.70 -0.04 -15.24
CA VAL A 132 -10.12 1.33 -14.91
C VAL A 132 -9.04 2.29 -15.39
N GLU A 133 -9.42 3.33 -16.13
CA GLU A 133 -8.51 4.42 -16.48
C GLU A 133 -8.42 5.38 -15.29
N GLY A 134 -7.47 5.11 -14.39
CA GLY A 134 -7.28 5.87 -13.16
C GLY A 134 -6.34 7.07 -13.29
N ILE A 135 -6.25 7.84 -12.21
CA ILE A 135 -5.38 9.00 -12.10
C ILE A 135 -3.96 8.51 -11.77
N LEU A 136 -2.98 8.89 -12.58
CA LEU A 136 -1.59 8.59 -12.30
C LEU A 136 -1.16 9.16 -10.95
N TRP A 137 -0.56 8.31 -10.10
CA TRP A 137 0.06 8.75 -8.84
C TRP A 137 1.02 9.93 -9.01
N ALA A 138 1.76 10.01 -10.10
CA ALA A 138 2.72 11.10 -10.34
C ALA A 138 2.04 12.45 -10.68
N THR A 139 0.72 12.50 -10.83
CA THR A 139 -0.01 13.72 -11.14
C THR A 139 0.11 14.72 -9.97
N PRO A 140 0.68 15.93 -10.18
CA PRO A 140 1.05 16.81 -9.08
C PRO A 140 -0.10 17.22 -8.15
N TRP A 141 -1.26 17.59 -8.73
CA TRP A 141 -2.41 17.98 -7.93
C TRP A 141 -2.93 16.81 -7.07
N PHE A 142 -2.92 15.59 -7.63
CA PHE A 142 -3.36 14.39 -6.93
C PHE A 142 -2.45 14.07 -5.74
N MET A 143 -1.13 14.16 -5.93
CA MET A 143 -0.15 14.03 -4.84
C MET A 143 -0.40 15.04 -3.73
N ILE A 144 -0.55 16.32 -4.06
CA ILE A 144 -0.79 17.38 -3.07
C ILE A 144 -2.09 17.09 -2.29
N THR A 145 -3.16 16.72 -2.99
CA THR A 145 -4.44 16.37 -2.37
C THR A 145 -4.30 15.15 -1.46
N ASN A 146 -3.64 14.08 -1.92
CA ASN A 146 -3.44 12.85 -1.15
C ASN A 146 -2.65 13.11 0.15
N TYR A 147 -1.53 13.82 0.08
CA TYR A 147 -0.73 14.11 1.27
C TYR A 147 -1.42 15.10 2.22
N SER A 148 -2.23 16.01 1.70
CA SER A 148 -3.07 16.90 2.51
C SER A 148 -4.17 16.12 3.24
N ALA A 149 -4.79 15.14 2.57
CA ALA A 149 -5.77 14.24 3.17
C ALA A 149 -5.14 13.34 4.24
N LEU A 150 -3.94 12.80 3.98
CA LEU A 150 -3.16 12.05 4.98
C LEU A 150 -2.87 12.93 6.21
N LEU A 151 -2.36 14.14 6.02
CA LEU A 151 -2.08 15.06 7.12
C LEU A 151 -3.35 15.31 7.96
N ALA A 152 -4.47 15.59 7.31
CA ALA A 152 -5.75 15.78 7.98
C ALA A 152 -6.20 14.52 8.75
N ALA A 153 -6.05 13.33 8.18
CA ALA A 153 -6.39 12.07 8.82
C ALA A 153 -5.55 11.82 10.08
N TYR A 154 -4.23 12.02 10.00
CA TYR A 154 -3.34 11.88 11.17
C TYR A 154 -3.69 12.90 12.27
N LEU A 155 -3.91 14.17 11.91
CA LEU A 155 -4.33 15.19 12.87
C LEU A 155 -5.67 14.80 13.53
N GLY A 156 -6.66 14.40 12.73
CA GLY A 156 -7.98 13.98 13.22
C GLY A 156 -7.90 12.82 14.19
N VAL A 157 -7.13 11.78 13.84
CA VAL A 157 -6.98 10.59 14.70
C VAL A 157 -6.21 10.91 15.98
N VAL A 158 -5.16 11.74 15.93
CA VAL A 158 -4.44 12.18 17.14
C VAL A 158 -5.34 12.99 18.06
N LEU A 159 -6.12 13.94 17.51
CA LEU A 159 -7.07 14.75 18.30
C LEU A 159 -8.17 13.88 18.93
N LEU A 160 -8.70 12.91 18.18
CA LEU A 160 -9.67 11.94 18.68
C LEU A 160 -9.08 11.07 19.79
N ALA A 161 -7.87 10.54 19.60
CA ALA A 161 -7.19 9.71 20.58
C ALA A 161 -6.92 10.46 21.89
N ARG A 162 -6.57 11.75 21.81
CA ARG A 162 -6.43 12.65 22.97
C ARG A 162 -7.76 12.86 23.68
N LYS A 163 -8.84 13.14 22.93
CA LYS A 163 -10.19 13.33 23.49
C LYS A 163 -10.71 12.07 24.21
N LEU A 164 -10.39 10.90 23.67
CA LEU A 164 -10.86 9.60 24.19
C LEU A 164 -9.92 8.97 25.23
N ASN A 165 -8.82 9.65 25.64
CA ASN A 165 -7.81 9.11 26.56
C ASN A 165 -7.23 7.73 26.15
N LEU A 166 -7.23 7.41 24.85
CA LEU A 166 -6.75 6.12 24.33
C LEU A 166 -5.24 5.90 24.55
N GLY A 167 -4.49 6.92 24.98
CA GLY A 167 -3.06 6.83 25.31
C GLY A 167 -2.73 6.26 26.69
N ARG A 168 -3.73 5.96 27.55
CA ARG A 168 -3.49 5.58 28.97
C ARG A 168 -3.76 4.11 29.31
N THR A 169 -4.34 3.34 28.39
CA THR A 169 -4.65 1.92 28.61
C THR A 169 -3.84 1.06 27.64
N GLU A 170 -2.67 0.63 28.14
CA GLU A 170 -1.77 -0.42 27.61
C GLU A 170 -1.18 -0.24 26.20
N GLY A 171 0.07 0.27 26.16
CA GLY A 171 0.95 0.21 24.98
C GLY A 171 0.90 1.41 24.02
N GLY A 172 0.52 2.59 24.54
CA GLY A 172 0.41 3.82 23.77
C GLY A 172 1.72 4.29 23.13
N PHE A 173 1.59 5.17 22.12
CA PHE A 173 2.67 5.93 21.48
C PHE A 173 3.34 6.95 22.42
N SER A 174 3.60 6.55 23.67
CA SER A 174 4.37 7.33 24.63
C SER A 174 5.85 7.03 24.41
N GLY A 175 6.46 7.80 23.53
CA GLY A 175 7.87 8.19 23.62
C GLY A 175 7.93 9.60 24.18
#